data_AF-A0A0F9X1Z4-F1
#
_entry.id   AF-A0A0F9X1Z4-F1
#
_cell.length_a   1.000
_cell.length_b   1.000
_cell.length_c   1.000
_cell.angle_alpha   90.00
_cell.angle_beta   90.00
_cell.angle_gamma   90.00
#
_symmetry.space_group_name_H-M   'P 1'
#
loop_
_entity.id
_entity.type
_entity.pdbx_description
1 polymer ?
#
loop_
_entity_poly.entity_id
_entity_poly.type
_entity_poly.pdbx_seq_one_letter_code
_entity_poly.pdbx_strand_id
1 'polypeptide(L)'
;MMENLAISDAPPPGAPASQPFAQLPPQMFTTAAQLLDLTDKKLMVVLRDGRKLIGVLRSWDQFANIVLQSTTERIFAPRPDNPGSEYPYGYFADITHGIFLVRGENVLLLGEIDLDKDDDAPPGYELAEVDVVKKLAEAKKAADKAKEKARLKKLVRIGFEGENLGDIFF
;
A
#
# COMPACT_ATOMS: atom_id res chain seq x y z
N MET A 1 -8.16 -10.91 -83.76
CA MET A 1 -9.40 -10.36 -83.19
C MET A 1 -9.01 -9.45 -82.03
N MET A 2 -9.60 -8.26 -82.01
CA MET A 2 -9.63 -7.17 -81.02
C MET A 2 -8.69 -7.19 -79.79
N GLU A 3 -7.89 -6.12 -79.70
CA GLU A 3 -7.79 -5.12 -78.62
C GLU A 3 -8.14 -5.53 -77.18
N ASN A 4 -7.28 -5.17 -76.21
CA ASN A 4 -7.67 -4.27 -75.13
C ASN A 4 -6.49 -3.69 -74.32
N LEU A 5 -6.72 -2.45 -73.90
CA LEU A 5 -5.82 -1.39 -73.45
C LEU A 5 -4.93 -1.71 -72.24
N ALA A 6 -3.69 -1.21 -72.28
CA ALA A 6 -2.81 -1.07 -71.13
C ALA A 6 -3.27 0.11 -70.25
N ILE A 7 -3.73 -0.18 -69.03
CA ILE A 7 -3.82 0.80 -67.94
C ILE A 7 -2.55 0.65 -67.09
N SER A 8 -1.62 1.56 -67.30
CA SER A 8 -0.49 1.83 -66.40
C SER A 8 -1.00 2.77 -65.31
N ASP A 9 -1.39 2.23 -64.17
CA ASP A 9 -1.71 3.03 -62.99
C ASP A 9 -0.45 3.11 -62.10
N ALA A 10 0.30 4.19 -62.25
CA ALA A 10 1.40 4.51 -61.34
C ALA A 10 0.81 5.02 -60.02
N PRO A 11 1.28 4.57 -58.84
CA PRO A 11 0.74 5.05 -57.57
C PRO A 11 1.04 6.55 -57.39
N PRO A 12 0.11 7.34 -56.84
CA PRO A 12 0.29 8.78 -56.68
C PRO A 12 1.46 9.09 -55.71
N PRO A 13 2.33 10.06 -56.05
CA PRO A 13 3.41 10.46 -55.16
C PRO A 13 2.85 11.37 -54.07
N GLY A 14 2.68 10.84 -52.85
CA GLY A 14 2.29 11.69 -51.72
C GLY A 14 1.57 11.05 -50.54
N ALA A 15 1.79 9.77 -50.23
CA ALA A 15 1.39 9.27 -48.92
C ALA A 15 2.34 9.85 -47.86
N PRO A 16 1.85 10.57 -46.83
CA PRO A 16 2.70 10.96 -45.71
C PRO A 16 3.27 9.70 -45.07
N ALA A 17 4.59 9.64 -44.92
CA ALA A 17 5.26 8.54 -44.23
C ALA A 17 4.55 8.32 -42.88
N SER A 18 4.03 7.11 -42.69
CA SER A 18 3.51 6.68 -41.40
C SER A 18 4.60 6.92 -40.37
N GLN A 19 4.43 7.92 -39.50
CA GLN A 19 5.36 8.14 -38.41
C GLN A 19 5.41 6.83 -37.61
N PRO A 20 6.59 6.28 -37.32
CA PRO A 20 6.67 5.12 -36.44
C PRO A 20 6.04 5.55 -35.12
N PHE A 21 4.96 4.87 -34.73
CA PHE A 21 4.35 5.05 -33.42
C PHE A 21 5.48 4.99 -32.39
N ALA A 22 5.70 6.07 -31.65
CA ALA A 22 6.72 6.10 -30.61
C ALA A 22 6.37 5.01 -29.60
N GLN A 23 7.07 3.88 -29.68
CA GLN A 23 6.93 2.82 -28.70
C GLN A 23 7.44 3.40 -27.39
N LEU A 24 6.53 3.55 -26.42
CA LEU A 24 6.93 3.87 -25.06
C LEU A 24 7.95 2.83 -24.61
N PRO A 25 8.99 3.23 -23.85
CA PRO A 25 9.96 2.28 -23.34
C PRO A 25 9.24 1.14 -22.62
N PRO A 26 9.70 -0.12 -22.77
CA PRO A 26 9.01 -1.29 -22.23
C PRO A 26 8.87 -1.13 -20.72
N GLN A 27 7.65 -0.88 -20.26
CA GLN A 27 7.35 -0.73 -18.84
C GLN A 27 7.38 -2.13 -18.20
N MET A 28 8.29 -2.34 -17.24
CA MET A 28 8.41 -3.62 -16.55
C MET A 28 7.34 -3.72 -15.47
N PHE A 29 6.38 -4.62 -15.67
CA PHE A 29 5.33 -4.93 -14.68
C PHE A 29 5.76 -6.04 -13.72
N THR A 30 6.86 -5.83 -13.00
CA THR A 30 7.34 -6.78 -11.99
C THR A 30 7.38 -6.12 -10.61
N THR A 31 7.18 -6.90 -9.54
CA THR A 31 7.37 -6.43 -8.16
C THR A 31 8.74 -5.80 -7.96
N ALA A 32 9.77 -6.41 -8.58
CA ALA A 32 11.13 -5.92 -8.55
C ALA A 32 11.27 -4.54 -9.21
N ALA A 33 10.65 -4.31 -10.36
CA ALA A 33 10.69 -3.01 -11.02
C ALA A 33 10.06 -1.91 -10.15
N GLN A 34 8.94 -2.21 -9.48
CA GLN A 34 8.27 -1.25 -8.59
C GLN A 34 9.11 -0.93 -7.35
N LEU A 35 9.76 -1.93 -6.74
CA LEU A 35 10.62 -1.72 -5.58
C LEU A 35 11.93 -1.02 -5.93
N LEU A 36 12.45 -1.21 -7.14
CA LEU A 36 13.65 -0.52 -7.62
C LEU A 36 13.46 0.99 -7.57
N ASP A 37 12.32 1.49 -8.07
CA ASP A 37 11.97 2.91 -8.09
C ASP A 37 11.75 3.50 -6.69
N LEU A 38 11.57 2.65 -5.67
CA LEU A 38 11.38 3.03 -4.27
C LEU A 38 12.68 2.93 -3.45
N THR A 39 13.78 2.49 -4.05
CA THR A 39 15.07 2.34 -3.36
C THR A 39 15.57 3.71 -2.88
N ASP A 40 16.10 3.75 -1.66
CA ASP A 40 16.56 4.96 -0.96
C ASP A 40 15.49 6.03 -0.72
N LYS A 41 14.21 5.69 -0.90
CA LYS A 41 13.09 6.57 -0.56
C LYS A 41 12.52 6.24 0.81
N LYS A 42 11.88 7.24 1.43
CA LYS A 42 11.15 7.08 2.69
C LYS A 42 9.78 6.48 2.39
N LEU A 43 9.47 5.33 3.01
CA LEU A 43 8.25 4.57 2.78
C LEU A 43 7.47 4.39 4.08
N MET A 44 6.15 4.30 3.96
CA MET A 44 5.29 3.65 4.96
C MET A 44 5.03 2.22 4.51
N VAL A 45 5.24 1.26 5.41
CA VAL A 45 4.99 -0.17 5.21
C VAL A 45 3.94 -0.61 6.23
N VAL A 46 2.84 -1.18 5.76
CA VAL A 46 1.80 -1.76 6.60
C VAL A 46 2.00 -3.27 6.63
N LEU A 47 2.09 -3.84 7.82
CA LEU A 47 2.23 -5.27 8.03
C LEU A 47 0.85 -5.94 8.21
N ARG A 48 0.79 -7.25 7.98
CA ARG A 48 -0.44 -8.04 8.16
C ARG A 48 -1.05 -7.97 9.56
N ASP A 49 -0.21 -7.79 10.59
CA ASP A 49 -0.67 -7.67 11.99
C ASP A 49 -1.22 -6.28 12.36
N GLY A 50 -1.24 -5.36 11.38
CA GLY A 50 -1.74 -3.99 11.47
C GLY A 50 -0.69 -2.95 11.83
N ARG A 51 0.57 -3.34 12.07
CA ARG A 51 1.67 -2.41 12.39
C ARG A 51 2.05 -1.57 11.18
N LYS A 52 2.48 -0.33 11.44
CA LYS A 52 2.83 0.65 10.41
C LYS A 52 4.25 1.10 10.67
N LEU A 53 5.16 0.73 9.78
CA LEU A 53 6.58 1.06 9.85
C LEU A 53 6.87 2.18 8.85
N ILE A 54 7.60 3.19 9.29
CA ILE A 54 8.05 4.30 8.45
C ILE A 54 9.58 4.26 8.44
N GLY A 55 10.21 4.23 7.28
CA GLY A 55 11.67 4.15 7.19
C GLY A 55 12.18 4.31 5.77
N VAL A 56 13.50 4.37 5.61
CA VAL A 56 14.14 4.46 4.30
C VAL A 56 14.44 3.06 3.77
N LEU A 57 13.94 2.72 2.57
CA LEU A 57 14.21 1.43 1.94
C LEU A 57 15.66 1.35 1.48
N ARG A 58 16.43 0.38 2.00
CA ARG A 58 17.85 0.19 1.64
C ARG A 58 18.12 -1.02 0.78
N SER A 59 17.37 -2.09 0.97
CA SER A 59 17.51 -3.28 0.13
C SER A 59 16.21 -4.05 0.10
N TRP A 60 15.99 -4.78 -0.99
CA TRP A 60 14.83 -5.62 -1.19
C TRP A 60 15.18 -6.80 -2.10
N ASP A 61 14.30 -7.81 -2.13
CA ASP A 61 14.39 -8.94 -3.07
C ASP A 61 13.07 -9.18 -3.82
N GLN A 62 13.04 -10.14 -4.75
CA GLN A 62 11.86 -10.45 -5.55
C GLN A 62 10.67 -11.00 -4.74
N PHE A 63 10.90 -11.40 -3.48
CA PHE A 63 9.86 -11.84 -2.55
C PHE A 63 9.35 -10.70 -1.66
N ALA A 64 9.82 -9.47 -1.89
CA ALA A 64 9.55 -8.29 -1.07
C ALA A 64 10.05 -8.40 0.37
N ASN A 65 11.09 -9.21 0.64
CA ASN A 65 11.83 -9.06 1.89
C ASN A 65 12.56 -7.72 1.83
N ILE A 66 12.35 -6.84 2.81
CA ILE A 66 12.86 -5.47 2.77
C ILE A 66 13.67 -5.13 4.02
N VAL A 67 14.70 -4.31 3.83
CA VAL A 67 15.48 -3.69 4.91
C VAL A 67 15.18 -2.21 4.94
N LEU A 68 14.65 -1.75 6.08
CA LEU A 68 14.41 -0.34 6.36
C LEU A 68 15.50 0.19 7.29
N GLN A 69 15.97 1.41 7.02
CA GLN A 69 16.83 2.18 7.92
C GLN A 69 16.04 3.31 8.56
N SER A 70 16.45 3.72 9.77
CA SER A 70 15.82 4.80 10.55
C SER A 70 14.32 4.55 10.72
N THR A 71 13.99 3.29 11.02
CA THR A 71 12.64 2.79 11.08
C THR A 71 11.95 3.28 12.35
N THR A 72 10.76 3.83 12.18
CA THR A 72 9.85 4.24 13.24
C THR A 72 8.55 3.46 13.08
N GLU A 73 8.08 2.81 14.14
CA GLU A 73 6.75 2.23 14.19
C GLU A 73 5.76 3.29 14.68
N ARG A 74 4.76 3.60 13.85
CA ARG A 74 3.69 4.55 14.19
C ARG A 74 2.44 3.79 14.63
N ILE A 75 2.03 4.02 15.87
CA ILE A 75 0.81 3.44 16.46
C ILE A 75 -0.30 4.48 16.37
N PHE A 76 -1.49 4.04 15.97
CA PHE A 76 -2.70 4.88 15.96
C PHE A 76 -3.71 4.30 16.94
N ALA A 77 -4.33 5.15 17.73
CA ALA A 77 -5.39 4.78 18.65
C ALA A 77 -6.57 5.74 18.52
N PRO A 78 -7.83 5.25 18.48
CA PRO A 78 -8.99 6.12 18.44
C PRO A 78 -9.18 6.85 19.77
N ARG A 79 -9.77 8.05 19.69
CA ARG A 79 -10.13 8.84 20.86
C ARG A 79 -11.47 8.34 21.43
N PRO A 80 -11.59 8.13 22.76
CA PRO A 80 -12.82 7.61 23.37
C PRO A 80 -13.94 8.65 23.54
N ASP A 81 -13.60 9.93 23.49
CA ASP A 81 -14.45 11.11 23.75
C ASP A 81 -15.43 11.43 22.62
N ASN A 82 -15.21 10.89 21.43
CA ASN A 82 -16.17 10.95 20.34
C ASN A 82 -16.17 9.54 19.73
N PRO A 83 -17.24 8.75 19.80
CA PRO A 83 -17.33 7.48 19.10
C PRO A 83 -18.22 7.64 17.87
N GLY A 84 -17.60 7.76 16.68
CA GLY A 84 -18.33 7.67 15.41
C GLY A 84 -18.31 8.91 14.50
N SER A 85 -17.33 9.82 14.63
CA SER A 85 -17.18 10.81 13.56
C SER A 85 -16.75 10.13 12.25
N GLU A 86 -17.24 10.69 11.15
CA GLU A 86 -16.97 10.27 9.77
C GLU A 86 -15.48 10.30 9.44
N TYR A 87 -14.73 11.18 10.11
CA TYR A 87 -13.28 11.26 10.01
C TYR A 87 -12.63 10.54 11.19
N PRO A 88 -11.56 9.75 10.97
CA PRO A 88 -10.82 9.15 12.07
C PRO A 88 -10.10 10.25 12.87
N TYR A 89 -10.42 10.37 14.15
CA TYR A 89 -9.68 11.20 15.10
C TYR A 89 -9.16 10.34 16.23
N GLY A 90 -7.98 10.68 16.72
CA GLY A 90 -7.30 9.84 17.68
C GLY A 90 -5.96 10.37 18.10
N TYR A 91 -5.21 9.48 18.74
CA TYR A 91 -3.83 9.72 19.11
C TYR A 91 -2.90 8.90 18.22
N PHE A 92 -1.73 9.45 17.95
CA PHE A 92 -0.63 8.67 17.39
C PHE A 92 0.62 8.79 18.26
N ALA A 93 1.47 7.78 18.18
CA ALA A 93 2.77 7.75 18.84
C ALA A 93 3.78 6.98 17.99
N ASP A 94 5.04 7.39 18.09
CA ASP A 94 6.15 6.87 17.28
C ASP A 94 7.16 6.13 18.18
N ILE A 95 7.59 4.94 17.75
CA ILE A 95 8.59 4.11 18.42
C ILE A 95 9.76 3.86 17.47
N THR A 96 10.97 4.29 17.85
CA THR A 96 12.17 4.13 17.02
C THR A 96 12.75 2.72 17.13
N HIS A 97 13.00 2.08 15.99
CA HIS A 97 13.60 0.74 15.88
C HIS A 97 14.96 0.73 15.16
N GLY A 98 15.30 1.77 14.39
CA GLY A 98 16.58 1.84 13.68
C GLY A 98 16.59 0.97 12.41
N ILE A 99 17.44 -0.06 12.35
CA ILE A 99 17.47 -0.98 11.19
C ILE A 99 16.46 -2.10 11.41
N PHE A 100 15.58 -2.32 10.43
CA PHE A 100 14.50 -3.31 10.54
C PHE A 100 14.43 -4.19 9.28
N LEU A 101 14.50 -5.51 9.46
CA LEU A 101 14.31 -6.49 8.38
C LEU A 101 12.87 -7.02 8.44
N VAL A 102 12.11 -6.80 7.37
CA VAL A 102 10.74 -7.31 7.22
C VAL A 102 10.74 -8.45 6.22
N ARG A 103 10.12 -9.57 6.62
CA ARG A 103 9.86 -10.69 5.73
C ARG A 103 8.70 -10.35 4.79
N GLY A 104 8.87 -10.56 3.49
CA GLY A 104 7.96 -10.06 2.46
C GLY A 104 6.54 -10.62 2.53
N GLU A 105 6.38 -11.84 3.03
CA GLU A 105 5.04 -12.41 3.26
C GLU A 105 4.23 -11.61 4.29
N ASN A 106 4.87 -10.88 5.21
CA ASN A 106 4.20 -10.06 6.22
C ASN A 106 3.89 -8.64 5.75
N VAL A 107 4.41 -8.23 4.59
CA VAL A 107 4.09 -6.95 3.97
C VAL A 107 2.68 -7.04 3.40
N LEU A 108 1.79 -6.17 3.86
CA LEU A 108 0.45 -6.03 3.32
C LEU A 108 0.44 -5.02 2.16
N LEU A 109 1.00 -3.84 2.41
CA LEU A 109 1.21 -2.80 1.40
C LEU A 109 2.37 -1.90 1.82
N LEU A 110 2.90 -1.16 0.86
CA LEU A 110 3.89 -0.10 1.09
C LEU A 110 3.69 1.03 0.09
N GLY A 111 4.10 2.24 0.48
CA GLY A 111 4.02 3.42 -0.37
C GLY A 111 5.05 4.47 0.02
N GLU A 112 5.52 5.22 -0.98
CA GLU A 112 6.38 6.38 -0.79
C GLU A 112 5.67 7.46 0.03
N ILE A 113 6.41 8.07 0.95
CA ILE A 113 5.93 9.21 1.74
C ILE A 113 6.36 10.50 1.05
N ASP A 114 5.41 11.42 0.92
CA ASP A 114 5.65 12.79 0.52
C ASP A 114 6.36 13.54 1.66
N LEU A 115 7.64 13.87 1.47
CA LEU A 115 8.48 14.48 2.50
C LEU A 115 7.98 15.86 2.93
N ASP A 116 7.28 16.58 2.05
CA ASP A 116 6.76 17.92 2.36
C ASP A 116 5.59 17.85 3.35
N LYS A 117 4.93 16.70 3.47
CA LYS A 117 3.78 16.47 4.36
C LYS A 117 4.13 15.63 5.59
N ASP A 118 5.34 15.09 5.65
CA ASP A 118 5.72 14.12 6.69
C ASP A 118 5.96 14.78 8.07
N ASP A 119 6.26 16.08 8.08
CA ASP A 119 6.39 16.89 9.30
C ASP A 119 5.04 17.18 9.97
N ASP A 120 3.95 17.13 9.19
CA ASP A 120 2.60 17.36 9.70
C ASP A 120 2.04 16.13 10.42
N ALA A 121 1.29 16.37 11.49
CA ALA A 121 0.53 15.31 12.13
C ALA A 121 -0.49 14.72 11.13
N PRO A 122 -0.70 13.39 11.12
CA PRO A 122 -1.70 12.78 10.27
C PRO A 122 -3.08 13.42 10.50
N PRO A 123 -3.88 13.70 9.45
CA PRO A 123 -5.15 14.39 9.60
C PRO A 123 -6.07 13.73 10.64
N GLY A 124 -6.50 14.51 11.63
CA GLY A 124 -7.36 14.05 12.73
C GLY A 124 -6.61 13.41 13.91
N TYR A 125 -5.29 13.21 13.83
CA TYR A 125 -4.51 12.60 14.90
C TYR A 125 -3.61 13.61 15.62
N GLU A 126 -3.56 13.48 16.95
CA GLU A 126 -2.69 14.28 17.81
C GLU A 126 -1.58 13.40 18.41
N LEU A 127 -0.39 13.95 18.59
CA LEU A 127 0.71 13.25 19.23
C LEU A 127 0.39 13.03 20.71
N ALA A 128 0.59 11.81 21.22
CA ALA A 128 0.46 11.50 22.64
C ALA A 128 1.55 10.54 23.12
N GLU A 129 1.57 10.32 24.43
CA GLU A 129 2.53 9.41 25.06
C GLU A 129 2.35 7.96 24.57
N VAL A 130 3.48 7.31 24.24
CA VAL A 130 3.52 5.96 23.65
C VAL A 130 2.72 4.96 24.48
N ASP A 131 2.86 4.99 25.81
CA ASP A 131 2.18 4.05 26.71
C ASP A 131 0.65 4.24 26.70
N VAL A 132 0.17 5.48 26.55
CA VAL A 132 -1.25 5.79 26.46
C VAL A 132 -1.82 5.30 25.13
N VAL A 133 -1.15 5.63 24.02
CA VAL A 133 -1.59 5.22 22.67
C VAL A 133 -1.59 3.70 22.54
N LYS A 134 -0.55 3.03 23.05
CA LYS A 134 -0.44 1.57 23.02
C LYS A 134 -1.58 0.90 23.79
N LYS A 135 -1.89 1.37 25.01
CA LYS A 135 -3.01 0.85 25.80
C LYS A 135 -4.35 1.01 25.08
N LEU A 136 -4.60 2.19 24.48
CA LEU A 136 -5.84 2.44 23.73
C LEU A 136 -5.95 1.58 22.46
N ALA A 137 -4.85 1.43 21.71
CA ALA A 137 -4.79 0.59 20.52
C ALA A 137 -5.03 -0.90 20.85
N GLU A 138 -4.41 -1.41 21.91
CA GLU A 138 -4.61 -2.78 22.40
C GLU A 138 -6.05 -3.02 22.86
N ALA A 139 -6.63 -2.06 23.60
CA ALA A 139 -8.03 -2.14 24.04
C ALA A 139 -8.99 -2.19 22.84
N LYS A 140 -8.76 -1.36 21.81
CA LYS A 140 -9.56 -1.37 20.57
C LYS A 140 -9.42 -2.69 19.83
N LYS A 141 -8.19 -3.18 19.61
CA LYS A 141 -7.92 -4.45 18.93
C LYS A 141 -8.59 -5.63 19.65
N ALA A 142 -8.58 -5.63 20.99
CA ALA A 142 -9.28 -6.63 21.79
C ALA A 142 -10.80 -6.55 21.63
N ALA A 143 -11.37 -5.34 21.63
CA ALA A 143 -12.80 -5.12 21.43
C ALA A 143 -13.27 -5.54 20.02
N ASP A 144 -12.51 -5.18 18.98
CA ASP A 144 -12.80 -5.53 17.59
C ASP A 144 -12.71 -7.05 17.38
N LYS A 145 -11.68 -7.71 17.94
CA LYS A 145 -11.57 -9.18 17.93
C LYS A 145 -12.74 -9.87 18.63
N ALA A 146 -13.22 -9.32 19.75
CA ALA A 146 -14.39 -9.85 20.45
C ALA A 146 -15.69 -9.67 19.63
N LYS A 147 -15.87 -8.50 19.02
CA LYS A 147 -17.01 -8.16 18.16
C LYS A 147 -17.04 -9.03 16.91
N GLU A 148 -15.90 -9.23 16.27
CA GLU A 148 -15.73 -10.08 15.10
C GLU A 148 -16.04 -11.54 15.43
N LYS A 149 -15.49 -12.07 16.52
CA LYS A 149 -15.83 -13.43 17.02
C LYS A 149 -17.32 -13.59 17.26
N ALA A 150 -17.99 -12.57 17.82
CA ALA A 150 -19.43 -12.59 18.03
C ALA A 150 -20.21 -12.52 16.70
N ARG A 151 -19.77 -11.70 15.74
CA ARG A 151 -20.34 -11.61 14.39
C ARG A 151 -20.21 -12.93 13.64
N LEU A 152 -19.04 -13.55 13.67
CA LEU A 152 -18.77 -14.81 13.00
C LEU A 152 -19.68 -15.93 13.55
N LYS A 153 -19.84 -16.03 14.87
CA LYS A 153 -20.80 -16.97 15.48
C LYS A 153 -22.23 -16.78 14.98
N LYS A 154 -22.67 -15.54 14.76
CA LYS A 154 -24.00 -15.24 14.22
C LYS A 154 -24.11 -15.63 12.74
N LEU A 155 -23.07 -15.36 11.95
CA LEU A 155 -22.99 -15.72 10.54
C LEU A 155 -23.02 -17.24 10.33
N VAL A 156 -22.26 -17.99 11.12
CA VAL A 156 -22.26 -19.47 11.07
C VAL A 156 -23.65 -20.04 11.32
N ARG A 157 -24.43 -19.46 12.25
CA ARG A 157 -25.80 -19.90 12.52
C ARG A 157 -26.75 -19.74 11.33
N ILE A 158 -26.48 -18.80 10.42
CA ILE A 158 -27.29 -18.56 9.21
C ILE A 158 -26.69 -19.20 7.96
N GLY A 159 -25.75 -20.13 8.11
CA GLY A 159 -25.18 -20.91 7.01
C GLY A 159 -24.02 -20.24 6.26
N PHE A 160 -23.47 -19.13 6.79
CA PHE A 160 -22.24 -18.54 6.25
C PHE A 160 -21.01 -19.22 6.88
N GLU A 161 -20.16 -19.79 6.05
CA GLU A 161 -18.81 -20.16 6.45
C GLU A 161 -17.95 -18.90 6.48
N GLY A 162 -17.39 -18.56 7.64
CA GLY A 162 -16.39 -17.51 7.69
C GLY A 162 -15.10 -18.06 7.09
N GLU A 163 -14.56 -17.37 6.10
CA GLU A 163 -13.19 -17.59 5.69
C GLU A 163 -12.28 -17.31 6.90
N ASN A 164 -11.52 -18.32 7.33
CA ASN A 164 -10.41 -18.13 8.26
C ASN A 164 -9.27 -17.40 7.51
N LEU A 165 -9.48 -16.15 7.12
CA LEU A 165 -8.44 -15.25 6.66
C LEU A 165 -7.57 -14.92 7.88
N GLY A 166 -6.55 -15.74 8.11
CA GLY A 166 -5.64 -15.62 9.24
C GLY A 166 -5.19 -14.17 9.47
N ASP A 167 -5.43 -13.69 10.69
CA ASP A 167 -4.89 -12.46 11.27
C ASP A 167 -4.92 -11.18 10.41
N ILE A 168 -5.86 -11.03 9.46
CA ILE A 168 -6.03 -9.77 8.73
C ILE A 168 -6.93 -8.84 9.57
N PHE A 169 -6.33 -8.09 10.50
CA PHE A 169 -7.04 -7.05 11.25
C PHE A 169 -6.95 -5.71 10.49
N PHE A 170 -8.09 -5.16 10.07
CA PHE A 170 -8.24 -3.80 9.51
C PHE A 170 -8.57 -2.78 10.60
#